data_AF-D8Q5F4-F1
#
_entry.id   AF-D8Q5F4-F1
#
_cell.length_a   1.000
_cell.length_b   1.000
_cell.length_c   1.000
_cell.angle_alpha   90.00
_cell.angle_beta   90.00
_cell.angle_gamma   90.00
#
_symmetry.space_group_name_H-M   'P 1'
#
loop_
_entity.id
_entity.type
_entity.pdbx_description
1 polymer ?
#
loop_
_entity_poly.entity_id
_entity_poly.type
_entity_poly.pdbx_seq_one_letter_code
_entity_poly.pdbx_strand_id
1 'polypeptide(L)'
;MSCPHCVRGFPLPGEPKGVLRNDLMLDAYLASPNAPSEQWTPSHRAVVLLTDIFGLNLPNPKLLADRFSQELGCDVVGPQFLRPYCWGGSRLYHIAQTHAIESAVIVHPGGYKDEQLKAIRVPKQIDNAEAIFASRKGKDDFMEYEFKVYPGTAHGFAARPNLALPAVKEGFERAFEQAVNWFKKTL
;
A
#
# COMPACT_ATOMS: atom_id res chain seq x y z
N MET A 1 21.56 -7.13 -4.67
CA MET A 1 21.88 -6.66 -3.30
C MET A 1 20.70 -5.82 -2.80
N SER A 2 20.24 -6.04 -1.57
CA SER A 2 19.21 -5.19 -0.97
C SER A 2 19.76 -3.78 -0.77
N CYS A 3 18.95 -2.76 -1.06
CA CYS A 3 19.37 -1.37 -0.86
C CYS A 3 19.62 -1.13 0.65
N PRO A 4 20.74 -0.51 1.07
CA PRO A 4 21.00 -0.25 2.49
C PRO A 4 19.95 0.66 3.15
N HIS A 5 19.16 1.38 2.35
CA HIS A 5 18.01 2.15 2.82
C HIS A 5 16.75 1.30 3.07
N CYS A 6 16.68 0.04 2.61
CA CYS A 6 15.56 -0.87 2.88
C CYS A 6 15.36 -1.13 4.39
N VAL A 7 16.42 -1.09 5.18
CA VAL A 7 16.38 -1.42 6.62
C VAL A 7 16.47 -0.20 7.54
N ARG A 8 16.62 1.01 6.98
CA ARG A 8 16.68 2.28 7.71
C ARG A 8 15.43 3.10 7.46
N GLY A 9 14.87 3.73 8.48
CA GLY A 9 13.62 4.47 8.34
C GLY A 9 13.38 5.41 9.50
N PHE A 10 12.48 6.37 9.29
CA PHE A 10 12.16 7.39 10.27
C PHE A 10 10.68 7.27 10.68
N PRO A 11 10.35 7.48 11.96
CA PRO A 11 8.97 7.45 12.41
C PRO A 11 8.20 8.63 11.81
N LEU A 12 6.95 8.38 11.42
CA LEU A 12 6.00 9.44 11.08
C LEU A 12 5.52 10.13 12.37
N PRO A 13 5.30 11.44 12.36
CA PRO A 13 4.75 12.15 13.51
C PRO A 13 3.27 11.81 13.72
N GLY A 14 2.84 11.80 14.99
CA GLY A 14 1.46 11.54 15.40
C GLY A 14 1.29 10.23 16.17
N GLU A 15 0.07 10.01 16.64
CA GLU A 15 -0.31 8.83 17.41
C GLU A 15 -1.39 8.02 16.66
N PRO A 16 -1.24 6.68 16.57
CA PRO A 16 -2.26 5.82 15.98
C PRO A 16 -3.61 5.93 16.68
N LYS A 17 -4.71 5.96 15.91
CA LYS A 17 -6.09 6.17 16.41
C LYS A 17 -7.01 4.96 16.25
N GLY A 18 -6.76 4.12 15.26
CA GLY A 18 -7.37 2.79 15.14
C GLY A 18 -6.95 1.82 16.25
N VAL A 19 -7.47 0.60 16.16
CA VAL A 19 -7.34 -0.44 17.21
C VAL A 19 -6.62 -1.67 16.70
N LEU A 20 -5.87 -2.34 17.58
CA LEU A 20 -5.40 -3.70 17.33
C LEU A 20 -6.53 -4.68 17.63
N ARG A 21 -6.81 -5.55 16.66
CA ARG A 21 -7.86 -6.57 16.68
C ARG A 21 -7.18 -7.93 16.62
N ASN A 22 -7.51 -8.79 17.58
CA ASN A 22 -7.04 -10.18 17.70
C ASN A 22 -8.18 -11.19 17.52
N ASP A 23 -9.38 -10.70 17.22
CA ASP A 23 -10.60 -11.45 16.97
C ASP A 23 -10.81 -11.77 15.48
N LEU A 24 -9.88 -11.32 14.63
CA LEU A 24 -9.82 -11.66 13.21
C LEU A 24 -8.94 -12.90 13.00
N MET A 25 -9.06 -13.57 11.84
CA MET A 25 -8.22 -14.75 11.51
C MET A 25 -6.71 -14.46 11.58
N LEU A 26 -6.32 -13.19 11.52
CA LEU A 26 -4.97 -12.70 11.74
C LEU A 26 -5.07 -11.48 12.66
N ASP A 27 -4.12 -11.34 13.59
CA ASP A 27 -3.92 -10.09 14.31
C ASP A 27 -3.83 -8.95 13.29
N ALA A 28 -4.58 -7.87 13.48
CA ALA A 28 -4.61 -6.77 12.52
C ALA A 28 -4.82 -5.43 13.20
N TYR A 29 -4.33 -4.38 12.57
CA TYR A 29 -4.71 -3.02 12.90
C TYR A 29 -5.93 -2.63 12.07
N LEU A 30 -6.97 -2.13 12.72
CA LEU A 30 -8.17 -1.62 12.08
C LEU A 30 -8.27 -0.12 12.30
N ALA A 31 -8.22 0.63 11.21
CA ALA A 31 -8.66 2.02 11.15
C ALA A 31 -10.04 2.06 10.48
N SER A 32 -11.00 2.76 11.07
CA SER A 32 -12.37 2.85 10.54
C SER A 32 -12.92 4.27 10.70
N PRO A 33 -13.69 4.78 9.72
CA PRO A 33 -14.41 6.05 9.85
C PRO A 33 -15.53 5.96 10.90
N ASN A 34 -16.09 4.76 11.06
CA ASN A 34 -17.03 4.43 12.12
C ASN A 34 -16.17 4.04 13.32
N ALA A 35 -15.92 5.00 14.22
CA ALA A 35 -15.01 4.85 15.36
C ALA A 35 -15.02 3.41 15.92
N PRO A 36 -13.87 2.75 16.09
CA PRO A 36 -13.84 1.35 16.50
C PRO A 36 -14.44 1.20 17.89
N SER A 37 -15.73 0.85 17.94
CA SER A 37 -16.47 0.50 19.14
C SER A 37 -16.45 -1.03 19.32
N GLU A 38 -16.86 -1.51 20.49
CA GLU A 38 -17.05 -2.96 20.74
C GLU A 38 -18.03 -3.60 19.73
N GLN A 39 -18.88 -2.80 19.08
CA GLN A 39 -19.77 -3.20 17.99
C GLN A 39 -19.36 -2.50 16.68
N TRP A 40 -18.20 -2.91 16.15
CA TRP A 40 -17.76 -2.46 14.83
C TRP A 40 -18.73 -2.91 13.74
N THR A 41 -19.22 -1.95 12.95
CA THR A 41 -19.98 -2.22 11.73
C THR A 41 -19.07 -2.00 10.52
N PRO A 42 -18.79 -3.06 9.74
CA PRO A 42 -17.93 -2.95 8.56
C PRO A 42 -18.47 -1.96 7.54
N SER A 43 -17.57 -1.19 6.96
CA SER A 43 -17.85 -0.39 5.76
C SER A 43 -18.16 -1.32 4.57
N HIS A 44 -18.93 -0.83 3.60
CA HIS A 44 -19.23 -1.58 2.36
C HIS A 44 -17.97 -1.92 1.54
N ARG A 45 -16.89 -1.16 1.72
CA ARG A 45 -15.60 -1.31 1.08
C ARG A 45 -14.50 -1.22 2.13
N ALA A 46 -13.38 -1.91 1.89
CA ALA A 46 -12.22 -1.86 2.77
C ALA A 46 -10.91 -1.87 1.97
N VAL A 47 -9.86 -1.27 2.53
CA VAL A 47 -8.50 -1.32 1.99
C VAL A 47 -7.66 -2.24 2.86
N VAL A 48 -6.96 -3.19 2.24
CA VAL A 48 -5.96 -4.01 2.93
C VAL A 48 -4.59 -3.34 2.77
N LEU A 49 -4.07 -2.76 3.85
CA LEU A 49 -2.76 -2.13 3.85
C LEU A 49 -1.67 -3.16 4.18
N LEU A 50 -0.98 -3.64 3.14
CA LEU A 50 0.16 -4.52 3.34
C LEU A 50 1.36 -3.73 3.86
N THR A 51 1.89 -4.18 5.00
CA THR A 51 2.95 -3.48 5.73
C THR A 51 4.34 -3.87 5.25
N ASP A 52 5.34 -3.07 5.61
CA ASP A 52 6.73 -3.39 5.30
C ASP A 52 7.30 -4.47 6.24
N ILE A 53 8.59 -4.80 6.08
CA ILE A 53 9.27 -5.89 6.82
C ILE A 53 9.18 -5.77 8.35
N PHE A 54 8.89 -4.57 8.88
CA PHE A 54 8.77 -4.35 10.33
C PHE A 54 7.35 -4.54 10.86
N GLY A 55 6.35 -4.55 9.97
CA GLY A 55 4.95 -4.78 10.33
C GLY A 55 4.38 -3.73 11.30
N LEU A 56 3.37 -4.11 12.08
CA LEU A 56 2.72 -3.23 13.06
C LEU A 56 3.54 -2.98 14.33
N ASN A 57 4.79 -3.47 14.38
CA ASN A 57 5.72 -3.11 15.45
C ASN A 57 6.18 -1.64 15.32
N LEU A 58 6.09 -1.07 14.12
CA LEU A 58 6.30 0.36 13.91
C LEU A 58 4.97 1.13 13.95
N PRO A 59 5.00 2.41 14.36
CA PRO A 59 3.81 3.26 14.33
C PRO A 59 3.39 3.63 12.89
N ASN A 60 4.35 3.73 11.95
CA ASN A 60 4.07 4.24 10.60
C ASN A 60 2.95 3.51 9.85
N PRO A 61 2.91 2.16 9.79
CA PRO A 61 1.83 1.48 9.07
C PRO A 61 0.45 1.73 9.69
N LYS A 62 0.39 1.95 11.00
CA LYS A 62 -0.85 2.30 11.70
C LYS A 62 -1.30 3.72 11.36
N LEU A 63 -0.36 4.67 11.41
CA LEU A 63 -0.59 6.07 11.01
C LEU A 63 -1.02 6.20 9.54
N LEU A 64 -0.45 5.37 8.65
CA LEU A 64 -0.86 5.29 7.26
C LEU A 64 -2.27 4.72 7.12
N ALA A 65 -2.61 3.66 7.86
CA ALA A 65 -3.96 3.09 7.87
C ALA A 65 -5.00 4.12 8.32
N ASP A 66 -4.71 4.87 9.39
CA ASP A 66 -5.57 5.96 9.89
C ASP A 66 -5.77 7.04 8.82
N ARG A 67 -4.68 7.49 8.18
CA ARG A 67 -4.73 8.48 7.11
C ARG A 67 -5.56 8.00 5.91
N PHE A 68 -5.36 6.76 5.47
CA PHE A 68 -6.15 6.19 4.37
C PHE A 68 -7.63 6.08 4.75
N SER A 69 -7.94 5.64 5.97
CA SER A 69 -9.31 5.51 6.44
C SER A 69 -10.02 6.86 6.49
N GLN A 70 -9.32 7.88 6.97
CA GLN A 70 -9.82 9.26 7.01
C GLN A 70 -10.07 9.83 5.61
N GLU A 71 -9.15 9.62 4.67
CA GLU A 71 -9.25 10.19 3.31
C GLU A 71 -10.24 9.45 2.40
N LEU A 72 -10.38 8.14 2.60
CA LEU A 72 -11.27 7.31 1.78
C LEU A 72 -12.65 7.14 2.40
N GLY A 73 -12.81 7.38 3.71
CA GLY A 73 -14.06 7.14 4.41
C GLY A 73 -14.45 5.67 4.39
N CYS A 74 -13.48 4.77 4.55
CA CYS A 74 -13.68 3.32 4.57
C CYS A 74 -12.74 2.63 5.56
N ASP A 75 -13.02 1.36 5.84
CA ASP A 75 -12.19 0.57 6.74
C ASP A 75 -10.84 0.29 6.10
N VAL A 76 -9.76 0.43 6.87
CA VAL A 76 -8.41 0.05 6.47
C VAL A 76 -7.90 -1.00 7.44
N VAL A 77 -7.62 -2.19 6.90
CA VAL A 77 -7.14 -3.33 7.66
C VAL A 77 -5.66 -3.54 7.34
N GLY A 78 -4.81 -3.34 8.34
CA GLY A 78 -3.38 -3.65 8.28
C GLY A 78 -3.09 -4.97 9.00
N PRO A 79 -3.10 -6.13 8.32
CA PRO A 79 -2.79 -7.40 8.96
C PRO A 79 -1.35 -7.46 9.49
N GLN A 80 -1.19 -8.03 10.68
CA GLN A 80 0.09 -8.37 11.28
C GLN A 80 0.68 -9.56 10.52
N PHE A 81 1.55 -9.27 9.57
CA PHE A 81 2.36 -10.32 8.97
C PHE A 81 3.53 -10.68 9.90
N LEU A 82 3.68 -11.96 10.20
CA LEU A 82 4.88 -12.53 10.84
C LEU A 82 6.03 -12.53 9.81
N ARG A 83 7.14 -11.88 10.17
CA ARG A 83 8.50 -11.76 9.57
C ARG A 83 8.93 -12.78 8.47
N PRO A 84 10.01 -12.50 7.68
CA PRO A 84 10.51 -11.25 7.12
C PRO A 84 10.49 -11.30 5.57
N TYR A 85 11.10 -10.31 4.94
CA TYR A 85 11.23 -10.08 3.49
C TYR A 85 10.10 -9.27 2.88
N CYS A 86 10.51 -8.28 2.10
CA CYS A 86 9.75 -7.27 1.35
C CYS A 86 8.79 -7.88 0.30
N TRP A 87 7.97 -8.83 0.70
CA TRP A 87 7.03 -9.58 -0.13
C TRP A 87 5.62 -9.02 -0.08
N GLY A 88 5.33 -7.97 0.71
CA GLY A 88 4.01 -7.33 0.69
C GLY A 88 3.62 -6.91 -0.74
N GLY A 89 4.50 -6.16 -1.41
CA GLY A 89 4.33 -5.80 -2.82
C GLY A 89 4.35 -7.00 -3.77
N SER A 90 5.22 -8.01 -3.53
CA SER A 90 5.31 -9.17 -4.43
C SER A 90 4.14 -10.15 -4.30
N ARG A 91 3.57 -10.29 -3.10
CA ARG A 91 2.34 -11.04 -2.81
C ARG A 91 1.13 -10.30 -3.35
N LEU A 92 1.16 -8.96 -3.36
CA LEU A 92 0.10 -8.18 -4.01
C LEU A 92 0.03 -8.48 -5.50
N TYR A 93 1.14 -8.81 -6.19
CA TYR A 93 1.07 -9.30 -7.58
C TYR A 93 0.24 -10.58 -7.69
N HIS A 94 0.41 -11.54 -6.78
CA HIS A 94 -0.36 -12.77 -6.79
C HIS A 94 -1.84 -12.54 -6.45
N ILE A 95 -2.13 -11.69 -5.46
CA ILE A 95 -3.51 -11.36 -5.09
C ILE A 95 -4.20 -10.59 -6.22
N ALA A 96 -3.49 -9.66 -6.87
CA ALA A 96 -3.97 -8.88 -8.00
C ALA A 96 -4.19 -9.71 -9.28
N GLN A 97 -3.75 -10.97 -9.32
CA GLN A 97 -4.08 -11.94 -10.39
C GLN A 97 -5.43 -12.65 -10.14
N THR A 98 -5.95 -12.57 -8.92
CA THR A 98 -7.22 -13.20 -8.51
C THR A 98 -8.39 -12.25 -8.67
N HIS A 99 -9.61 -12.74 -8.42
CA HIS A 99 -10.83 -11.94 -8.34
C HIS A 99 -11.15 -11.48 -6.91
N ALA A 100 -10.19 -11.55 -5.99
CA ALA A 100 -10.40 -11.30 -4.56
C ALA A 100 -10.29 -9.81 -4.16
N ILE A 101 -9.80 -8.94 -5.05
CA ILE A 101 -9.69 -7.49 -4.81
C ILE A 101 -10.16 -6.74 -6.06
N GLU A 102 -10.73 -5.54 -5.91
CA GLU A 102 -11.12 -4.71 -7.06
C GLU A 102 -10.00 -3.79 -7.56
N SER A 103 -9.05 -3.41 -6.69
CA SER A 103 -8.00 -2.43 -7.02
C SER A 103 -6.73 -2.68 -6.20
N ALA A 104 -5.56 -2.34 -6.76
CA ALA A 104 -4.26 -2.51 -6.10
C ALA A 104 -3.36 -1.28 -6.26
N VAL A 105 -2.69 -0.88 -5.18
CA VAL A 105 -1.63 0.12 -5.21
C VAL A 105 -0.35 -0.52 -4.67
N ILE A 106 0.73 -0.45 -5.44
CA ILE A 106 2.04 -1.01 -5.10
C ILE A 106 3.09 0.09 -5.22
N VAL A 107 3.64 0.50 -4.07
CA VAL A 107 4.72 1.49 -4.03
C VAL A 107 6.03 0.80 -3.72
N HIS A 108 7.06 1.06 -4.53
CA HIS A 108 8.41 0.47 -4.46
C HIS A 108 8.46 -1.08 -4.28
N PRO A 109 7.86 -1.87 -5.19
CA PRO A 109 7.87 -3.32 -5.06
C PRO A 109 9.27 -3.93 -4.98
N GLY A 110 9.38 -5.11 -4.34
CA GLY A 110 10.51 -5.99 -4.53
C GLY A 110 10.56 -6.54 -5.97
N GLY A 111 11.61 -7.27 -6.32
CA GLY A 111 11.74 -7.85 -7.67
C GLY A 111 10.53 -8.72 -8.06
N TYR A 112 10.17 -8.65 -9.34
CA TYR A 112 9.09 -9.41 -9.96
C TYR A 112 9.56 -10.05 -11.27
N LYS A 113 8.80 -11.06 -11.74
CA LYS A 113 8.93 -11.62 -13.09
C LYS A 113 7.91 -10.97 -14.03
N ASP A 114 8.27 -10.81 -15.29
CA ASP A 114 7.40 -10.21 -16.31
C ASP A 114 6.07 -10.95 -16.44
N GLU A 115 6.06 -12.27 -16.29
CA GLU A 115 4.83 -13.08 -16.30
C GLU A 115 3.88 -12.70 -15.16
N GLN A 116 4.42 -12.34 -13.98
CA GLN A 116 3.61 -11.97 -12.83
C GLN A 116 2.89 -10.65 -13.06
N LEU A 117 3.56 -9.68 -13.69
CA LEU A 117 2.95 -8.41 -14.06
C LEU A 117 1.89 -8.61 -15.15
N LYS A 118 2.18 -9.46 -16.13
CA LYS A 118 1.25 -9.78 -17.21
C LYS A 118 -0.04 -10.46 -16.73
N ALA A 119 0.04 -11.23 -15.65
CA ALA A 119 -1.12 -11.95 -15.14
C ALA A 119 -2.06 -11.08 -14.28
N ILE A 120 -1.68 -9.86 -13.90
CA ILE A 120 -2.52 -8.98 -13.06
C ILE A 120 -3.84 -8.68 -13.79
N ARG A 121 -4.96 -8.73 -13.04
CA ARG A 121 -6.35 -8.59 -13.54
C ARG A 121 -7.16 -7.46 -12.90
N VAL A 122 -6.52 -6.59 -12.12
CA VAL A 122 -7.14 -5.40 -11.53
C VAL A 122 -6.46 -4.12 -11.98
N PRO A 123 -7.16 -2.96 -11.93
CA PRO A 123 -6.53 -1.66 -12.02
C PRO A 123 -5.37 -1.53 -11.00
N LYS A 124 -4.23 -0.98 -11.42
CA LYS A 124 -3.01 -0.93 -10.60
C LYS A 124 -2.18 0.34 -10.74
N GLN A 125 -1.50 0.70 -9.65
CA GLN A 125 -0.39 1.67 -9.64
C GLN A 125 0.91 0.95 -9.25
N ILE A 126 1.91 0.90 -10.14
CA ILE A 126 3.17 0.13 -9.93
C ILE A 126 4.39 0.93 -10.39
N ASP A 127 5.37 1.09 -9.51
CA ASP A 127 6.67 1.66 -9.86
C ASP A 127 7.58 0.70 -10.65
N ASN A 128 8.26 1.20 -11.70
CA ASN A 128 9.23 0.50 -12.58
C ASN A 128 8.68 -0.51 -13.61
N ALA A 129 7.37 -0.62 -13.79
CA ALA A 129 6.75 -1.61 -14.68
C ALA A 129 6.10 -1.02 -15.96
N GLU A 130 6.29 0.28 -16.23
CA GLU A 130 5.59 1.03 -17.28
C GLU A 130 5.76 0.42 -18.68
N ALA A 131 6.96 -0.02 -19.04
CA ALA A 131 7.24 -0.58 -20.36
C ALA A 131 6.38 -1.80 -20.70
N ILE A 132 6.10 -2.66 -19.70
CA ILE A 132 5.29 -3.86 -19.88
C ILE A 132 3.81 -3.50 -20.04
N PHE A 133 3.31 -2.55 -19.26
CA PHE A 133 1.89 -2.18 -19.30
C PHE A 133 1.54 -1.25 -20.47
N ALA A 134 2.45 -0.39 -20.90
CA ALA A 134 2.30 0.40 -22.11
C ALA A 134 2.08 -0.48 -23.35
N SER A 135 2.69 -1.67 -23.39
CA SER A 135 2.54 -2.65 -24.49
C SER A 135 1.12 -3.23 -24.65
N ARG A 136 0.22 -2.96 -23.69
CA ARG A 136 -1.17 -3.44 -23.66
C ARG A 136 -2.20 -2.40 -24.03
N LYS A 137 -1.79 -1.14 -24.23
CA LYS A 137 -2.72 -0.05 -24.57
C LYS A 137 -3.38 -0.35 -25.93
N GLY A 138 -4.70 -0.45 -25.94
CA GLY A 138 -5.50 -0.73 -27.16
C GLY A 138 -5.74 -2.22 -27.46
N LYS A 139 -5.51 -3.12 -26.51
CA LYS A 139 -5.84 -4.56 -26.61
C LYS A 139 -7.03 -4.91 -25.70
N ASP A 140 -7.68 -6.05 -25.95
CA ASP A 140 -8.81 -6.54 -25.16
C ASP A 140 -8.45 -6.85 -23.69
N ASP A 141 -7.16 -7.06 -23.39
CA ASP A 141 -6.62 -7.24 -22.04
C ASP A 141 -6.14 -5.93 -21.39
N PHE A 142 -6.49 -4.77 -21.98
CA PHE A 142 -6.12 -3.48 -21.42
C PHE A 142 -6.82 -3.27 -20.08
N MET A 143 -6.00 -2.89 -19.10
CA MET A 143 -6.50 -2.49 -17.80
C MET A 143 -5.86 -1.18 -17.41
N GLU A 144 -6.68 -0.31 -16.86
CA GLU A 144 -6.23 0.99 -16.40
C GLU A 144 -5.05 0.84 -15.43
N TYR A 145 -4.06 1.71 -15.61
CA TYR A 145 -2.89 1.75 -14.74
C TYR A 145 -2.39 3.18 -14.65
N GLU A 146 -1.76 3.50 -13.53
CA GLU A 146 -1.09 4.77 -13.32
C GLU A 146 0.35 4.51 -12.85
N PHE A 147 1.29 5.31 -13.36
CA PHE A 147 2.70 5.20 -12.98
C PHE A 147 3.29 6.59 -12.81
N LYS A 148 4.07 6.78 -11.74
CA LYS A 148 4.74 8.04 -11.47
C LYS A 148 6.03 7.82 -10.71
N VAL A 149 7.14 8.28 -11.29
CA VAL A 149 8.44 8.25 -10.63
C VAL A 149 8.62 9.48 -9.77
N TYR A 150 9.02 9.28 -8.52
CA TYR A 150 9.38 10.34 -7.59
C TYR A 150 10.90 10.43 -7.45
N PRO A 151 11.59 11.34 -8.18
CA PRO A 151 13.04 11.43 -8.14
C PRO A 151 13.52 11.85 -6.74
N GLY A 152 14.68 11.31 -6.31
CA GLY A 152 15.25 11.59 -4.99
C GLY A 152 14.65 10.77 -3.84
N THR A 153 13.76 9.82 -4.14
CA THR A 153 13.21 8.87 -3.16
C THR A 153 14.00 7.56 -3.15
N ALA A 154 14.03 6.88 -2.00
CA ALA A 154 14.70 5.59 -1.82
C ALA A 154 13.68 4.47 -1.55
N HIS A 155 14.11 3.22 -1.68
CA HIS A 155 13.26 2.08 -1.35
C HIS A 155 12.76 2.17 0.11
N GLY A 156 11.45 2.08 0.33
CA GLY A 156 10.82 2.30 1.65
C GLY A 156 10.32 3.72 1.90
N PHE A 157 10.48 4.68 0.96
CA PHE A 157 10.04 6.07 1.17
C PHE A 157 8.55 6.20 1.45
N ALA A 158 7.72 5.30 0.92
CA ALA A 158 6.26 5.33 1.09
C ALA A 158 5.80 4.80 2.46
N ALA A 159 6.68 4.11 3.19
CA ALA A 159 6.38 3.55 4.51
C ALA A 159 7.16 4.26 5.63
N ARG A 160 8.42 4.61 5.39
CA ARG A 160 9.36 5.18 6.38
C ARG A 160 10.17 6.35 5.80
N PRO A 161 9.51 7.43 5.34
CA PRO A 161 10.18 8.56 4.72
C PRO A 161 11.10 9.30 5.70
N ASN A 162 12.27 9.74 5.23
CA ASN A 162 13.05 10.75 5.95
C ASN A 162 12.45 12.14 5.68
N LEU A 163 11.58 12.61 6.57
CA LEU A 163 10.91 13.91 6.42
C LEU A 163 11.85 15.12 6.54
N ALA A 164 13.10 14.93 7.01
CA ALA A 164 14.11 15.98 7.01
C ALA A 164 14.65 16.30 5.61
N LEU A 165 14.45 15.40 4.64
CA LEU A 165 14.83 15.61 3.25
C LEU A 165 13.60 16.10 2.46
N PRO A 166 13.61 17.34 1.93
CA PRO A 166 12.45 17.91 1.24
C PRO A 166 11.95 17.06 0.07
N ALA A 167 12.85 16.52 -0.75
CA ALA A 167 12.50 15.68 -1.89
C ALA A 167 11.82 14.36 -1.48
N VAL A 168 12.24 13.76 -0.36
CA VAL A 168 11.64 12.52 0.16
C VAL A 168 10.27 12.79 0.77
N LYS A 169 10.14 13.90 1.51
CA LYS A 169 8.86 14.35 2.07
C LYS A 169 7.85 14.61 0.96
N GLU A 170 8.24 15.35 -0.07
CA GLU A 170 7.38 15.64 -1.21
C GLU A 170 7.01 14.37 -1.99
N GLY A 171 7.98 13.49 -2.25
CA GLY A 171 7.72 12.21 -2.89
C GLY A 171 6.73 11.34 -2.09
N PHE A 172 6.89 11.28 -0.77
CA PHE A 172 6.00 10.55 0.12
C PHE A 172 4.56 11.07 0.07
N GLU A 173 4.36 12.39 0.22
CA GLU A 173 3.01 12.97 0.22
C GLU A 173 2.35 12.82 -1.15
N ARG A 174 3.08 13.09 -2.25
CA ARG A 174 2.54 12.91 -3.60
C ARG A 174 2.18 11.45 -3.90
N ALA A 175 3.00 10.49 -3.47
CA ALA A 175 2.70 9.07 -3.64
C ALA A 175 1.45 8.66 -2.85
N PHE A 176 1.27 9.19 -1.64
CA PHE A 176 0.07 8.98 -0.85
C PHE A 176 -1.17 9.59 -1.51
N GLU A 177 -1.10 10.87 -1.92
CA GLU A 177 -2.20 11.55 -2.62
C GLU A 177 -2.61 10.80 -3.89
N GLN A 178 -1.63 10.32 -4.65
CA GLN A 178 -1.86 9.51 -5.84
C GLN A 178 -2.60 8.21 -5.50
N ALA A 179 -2.16 7.50 -4.46
CA ALA A 179 -2.83 6.28 -4.00
C ALA A 179 -4.28 6.55 -3.56
N VAL A 180 -4.52 7.64 -2.82
CA VAL A 180 -5.86 8.06 -2.41
C VAL A 180 -6.73 8.37 -3.62
N ASN A 181 -6.24 9.15 -4.58
CA ASN A 181 -6.98 9.51 -5.78
C ASN A 181 -7.28 8.28 -6.65
N TRP A 182 -6.33 7.35 -6.73
CA TRP A 182 -6.52 6.07 -7.39
C TRP A 182 -7.66 5.28 -6.74
N PHE A 183 -7.60 5.10 -5.42
CA PHE A 183 -8.66 4.41 -4.69
C PHE A 183 -10.01 5.11 -4.79
N LYS A 184 -10.08 6.45 -4.73
CA LYS A 184 -11.32 7.22 -4.96
C LYS A 184 -11.93 6.99 -6.35
N LYS A 185 -11.11 6.64 -7.34
CA LYS A 185 -11.54 6.34 -8.70
C LYS A 185 -11.98 4.88 -8.88
N THR A 186 -11.35 3.95 -8.16
CA THR A 186 -11.51 2.51 -8.41
C THR A 186 -12.30 1.75 -7.33
N LEU A 187 -12.52 2.33 -6.15
CA LEU A 187 -13.35 1.79 -5.06
C LEU A 187 -14.71 2.48 -5.00
#